data_AF-A0AA88YBW9-F1
#
_entry.id   AF-A0AA88YBW9-F1
#
_cell.length_a   1.000
_cell.length_b   1.000
_cell.length_c   1.000
_cell.angle_alpha   90.00
_cell.angle_beta   90.00
_cell.angle_gamma   90.00
#
_symmetry.space_group_name_H-M   'P 1'
#
loop_
_entity.id
_entity.type
_entity.pdbx_description
1 polymer ?
#
loop_
_entity_poly.entity_id
_entity_poly.type
_entity_poly.pdbx_seq_one_letter_code
_entity_poly.pdbx_strand_id
1 'polypeptide(L)'
;MRDMWSFVIPLLILVAVQVTPVDGQWDTWTSWSSCSVTCDSGIQNRSRSCTGGGGNCTGDSEETLVCTLASCTLCPATSFTCHAGNVLCVSSSVRCDCTSDCSDGSDETTGYAGCTSQALAACETGSYEKQCDNCYTAGVALIEQSQGTED
;
A
#
# COMPACT_ATOMS: atom_id res chain seq x y z
N MET A 1 14.92 61.80 -73.89
CA MET A 1 13.84 62.27 -72.99
C MET A 1 13.20 60.98 -72.46
N ARG A 2 13.53 60.47 -71.27
CA ARG A 2 12.89 60.81 -69.96
C ARG A 2 11.36 60.80 -70.15
N ASP A 3 10.58 59.86 -69.62
CA ASP A 3 10.40 59.44 -68.23
C ASP A 3 9.67 58.07 -68.19
N MET A 4 10.07 57.08 -67.38
CA MET A 4 9.84 56.91 -65.94
C MET A 4 8.40 56.43 -65.57
N TRP A 5 8.35 55.23 -64.94
CA TRP A 5 7.34 54.64 -64.03
C TRP A 5 6.32 53.73 -64.73
N SER A 6 6.48 52.40 -64.60
CA SER A 6 5.86 51.54 -63.57
C SER A 6 4.35 51.35 -63.74
N PHE A 7 3.87 50.20 -63.25
CA PHE A 7 2.47 49.80 -63.08
C PHE A 7 1.81 49.16 -64.30
N VAL A 8 1.88 47.81 -64.37
CA VAL A 8 0.71 46.92 -64.14
C VAL A 8 1.19 45.45 -64.12
N ILE A 9 1.78 45.03 -63.00
CA ILE A 9 1.83 43.60 -62.68
C ILE A 9 0.49 43.29 -61.99
N PRO A 10 -0.37 42.42 -62.56
CA PRO A 10 -1.66 42.13 -61.97
C PRO A 10 -1.46 41.51 -60.59
N LEU A 11 -2.29 41.97 -59.67
CA LEU A 11 -2.24 41.80 -58.22
C LEU A 11 -2.44 40.32 -57.80
N LEU A 12 -1.51 39.44 -58.14
CA LEU A 12 -1.38 38.13 -57.49
C LEU A 12 -0.54 38.36 -56.23
N ILE A 13 -1.16 39.00 -55.24
CA ILE A 13 -0.60 39.04 -53.89
C ILE A 13 -0.57 37.58 -53.44
N LEU A 14 0.59 36.93 -53.53
CA LEU A 14 0.92 35.79 -52.69
C LEU A 14 0.88 36.32 -51.25
N VAL A 15 -0.32 36.39 -50.67
CA VAL A 15 -0.46 36.52 -49.23
C VAL A 15 0.07 35.20 -48.70
N ALA A 16 1.36 35.17 -48.33
CA ALA A 16 1.84 34.13 -47.46
C ALA A 16 1.11 34.36 -46.12
N VAL A 17 0.03 33.60 -45.91
CA VAL A 17 -0.59 33.50 -44.59
C VAL A 17 0.45 32.81 -43.72
N GLN A 18 1.22 33.59 -42.95
CA GLN A 18 2.03 33.04 -41.88
C GLN A 18 1.08 32.50 -40.82
N VAL A 19 0.72 31.22 -40.96
CA VAL A 19 0.14 30.46 -39.85
C VAL A 19 1.30 30.21 -38.89
N THR A 20 1.50 31.12 -37.93
CA THR A 20 2.39 30.82 -36.80
C THR A 20 1.77 29.63 -36.08
N PRO A 21 2.49 28.50 -35.90
CA PRO A 21 1.97 27.42 -35.07
C PRO A 21 1.71 28.02 -33.69
N VAL A 22 0.45 28.07 -33.29
CA VAL A 22 0.14 28.50 -31.92
C VAL A 22 0.51 27.32 -31.03
N ASP A 23 1.52 27.53 -30.20
CA ASP A 23 1.94 26.53 -29.22
C ASP A 23 0.74 26.12 -28.37
N GLY A 24 0.66 24.83 -28.07
CA GLY A 24 -0.37 24.31 -27.18
C GLY A 24 -0.20 24.91 -25.78
N GLN A 25 -1.30 25.30 -25.15
CA GLN A 25 -1.34 25.81 -23.79
C GLN A 25 -1.92 24.75 -22.85
N TRP A 26 -1.34 24.62 -21.66
CA TRP A 26 -1.91 23.75 -20.64
C TRP A 26 -3.10 24.41 -19.96
N ASP A 27 -4.21 23.70 -19.86
CA ASP A 27 -5.28 24.04 -18.94
C ASP A 27 -4.81 23.90 -17.49
N THR A 28 -5.61 24.44 -16.57
CA THR A 28 -5.41 24.20 -15.14
C THR A 28 -5.50 22.72 -14.83
N TRP A 29 -4.59 22.23 -13.97
CA TRP A 29 -4.68 20.90 -13.41
C TRP A 29 -6.04 20.65 -12.77
N THR A 30 -6.54 19.43 -12.93
CA THR A 30 -7.65 18.93 -12.11
C THR A 30 -7.23 18.91 -10.64
N SER A 31 -8.22 18.86 -9.75
CA SER A 31 -7.97 18.44 -8.38
C SER A 31 -7.32 17.05 -8.36
N TRP A 32 -6.52 16.80 -7.33
CA TRP A 32 -6.02 15.46 -7.04
C TRP A 32 -7.19 14.49 -6.83
N SER A 33 -7.03 13.27 -7.35
CA SER A 33 -7.91 12.15 -7.01
C SER A 33 -7.83 11.84 -5.52
N SER A 34 -8.80 11.08 -5.02
CA SER A 34 -8.63 10.40 -3.74
C SER A 34 -7.39 9.50 -3.77
N CYS A 35 -6.79 9.28 -2.60
CA CYS A 35 -5.72 8.32 -2.43
C CYS A 35 -6.21 6.91 -2.82
N SER A 36 -5.36 6.12 -3.49
CA SER A 36 -5.68 4.76 -3.95
C SER A 36 -5.97 3.78 -2.80
N VAL A 37 -5.62 4.16 -1.57
CA VAL A 37 -5.81 3.41 -0.34
C VAL A 37 -6.55 4.29 0.68
N THR A 38 -7.15 3.65 1.68
CA THR A 38 -7.84 4.33 2.79
C THR A 38 -6.95 4.47 4.03
N CYS A 39 -5.81 3.80 4.07
CA CYS A 39 -4.81 3.83 5.14
C CYS A 39 -3.41 3.50 4.57
N ASP A 40 -2.35 3.78 5.32
CA ASP A 40 -0.95 3.70 4.88
C ASP A 40 -0.61 4.58 3.66
N SER A 41 0.42 4.20 2.91
CA SER A 41 0.89 4.93 1.73
C SER A 41 0.22 4.40 0.48
N GLY A 42 -0.34 5.30 -0.31
CA GLY A 42 -0.87 5.01 -1.64
C GLY A 42 -0.52 6.11 -2.62
N ILE A 43 -1.30 6.17 -3.70
CA ILE A 43 -1.04 7.06 -4.83
C ILE A 43 -2.28 7.91 -5.12
N GLN A 44 -2.06 9.18 -5.48
CA GLN A 44 -3.08 10.07 -6.02
C GLN A 44 -2.60 10.67 -7.34
N ASN A 45 -3.56 10.92 -8.24
CA ASN A 45 -3.30 11.36 -9.60
C ASN A 45 -4.01 12.68 -9.86
N ARG A 46 -3.44 13.51 -10.73
CA ARG A 46 -4.14 14.64 -11.36
C ARG A 46 -3.79 14.69 -12.84
N SER A 47 -4.67 15.31 -13.62
CA SER A 47 -4.46 15.48 -15.06
C SER A 47 -4.71 16.91 -15.49
N ARG A 48 -4.22 17.28 -16.66
CA ARG A 48 -4.51 18.55 -17.32
C ARG A 48 -4.66 18.31 -18.82
N SER A 49 -5.48 19.13 -19.45
CA SER A 49 -5.71 19.07 -20.90
C SER A 49 -4.84 20.10 -21.61
N CYS A 50 -4.37 19.76 -22.81
CA CYS A 50 -3.68 20.69 -23.69
C CYS A 50 -4.72 21.36 -24.60
N THR A 51 -4.87 22.68 -24.50
CA THR A 51 -5.77 23.49 -25.33
C THR A 51 -4.97 24.48 -26.19
N GLY A 52 -5.34 24.65 -27.46
CA GLY A 52 -4.66 25.60 -28.37
C GLY A 52 -4.43 25.06 -29.78
N GLY A 53 -4.54 25.96 -30.77
CA GLY A 53 -4.71 25.68 -32.21
C GLY A 53 -3.50 25.12 -32.98
N GLY A 54 -3.05 23.90 -32.63
CA GLY A 54 -2.24 23.07 -33.53
C GLY A 54 -0.78 22.83 -33.12
N GLY A 55 -0.34 23.31 -31.96
CA GLY A 55 0.95 22.98 -31.35
C GLY A 55 0.88 21.89 -30.28
N ASN A 56 2.00 21.21 -30.00
CA ASN A 56 2.12 20.23 -28.91
C ASN A 56 2.44 20.93 -27.58
N CYS A 57 1.77 20.55 -26.49
CA CYS A 57 2.19 20.98 -25.15
C CYS A 57 3.44 20.21 -24.70
N THR A 58 4.44 20.92 -24.18
CA THR A 58 5.65 20.30 -23.61
C THR A 58 5.43 19.97 -22.14
N GLY A 59 5.80 18.75 -21.73
CA GLY A 59 5.65 18.21 -20.38
C GLY A 59 4.52 17.19 -20.25
N ASP A 60 4.32 16.67 -19.04
CA ASP A 60 3.35 15.60 -18.81
C ASP A 60 1.92 16.13 -18.67
N SER A 61 0.96 15.38 -19.23
CA SER A 61 -0.49 15.63 -19.06
C SER A 61 -1.04 15.04 -17.76
N GLU A 62 -0.27 14.18 -17.10
CA GLU A 62 -0.64 13.48 -15.88
C GLU A 62 0.49 13.60 -14.85
N GLU A 63 0.10 13.66 -13.59
CA GLU A 63 1.04 13.68 -12.48
C GLU A 63 0.57 12.73 -11.39
N THR A 64 1.52 12.05 -10.78
CA THR A 64 1.31 11.03 -9.77
C THR A 64 2.14 11.37 -8.54
N LEU A 65 1.49 11.41 -7.37
CA LEU A 65 2.16 11.64 -6.10
C LEU A 65 1.79 10.57 -5.08
N VAL A 66 2.71 10.33 -4.15
CA VAL A 66 2.46 9.50 -2.97
C VAL A 66 1.59 10.29 -1.99
N CYS A 67 0.53 9.65 -1.49
CA CYS A 67 -0.25 10.11 -0.35
C CYS A 67 0.04 9.19 0.85
N THR A 68 0.29 9.79 2.02
CA THR A 68 0.53 9.06 3.27
C THR A 68 -0.64 9.32 4.23
N LEU A 69 -1.39 8.28 4.54
CA LEU A 69 -2.53 8.30 5.46
C LEU A 69 -2.15 7.64 6.80
N ALA A 70 -3.09 7.63 7.75
CA ALA A 70 -2.94 6.88 9.00
C ALA A 70 -2.72 5.39 8.69
N SER A 71 -1.86 4.72 9.46
CA SER A 71 -1.48 3.34 9.16
C SER A 71 -2.64 2.36 9.21
N CYS A 72 -2.63 1.36 8.31
CA CYS A 72 -3.57 0.26 8.34
C CYS A 72 -3.18 -0.69 9.47
N THR A 73 -3.53 -0.32 10.70
CA THR A 73 -3.46 -1.23 11.82
C THR A 73 -4.65 -2.18 11.72
N LEU A 74 -4.51 -3.30 11.00
CA LEU A 74 -5.55 -4.33 10.87
C LEU A 74 -6.00 -4.86 12.24
N CYS A 75 -5.04 -5.00 13.16
CA CYS A 75 -5.25 -5.34 14.55
C CYS A 75 -4.43 -4.41 15.45
N PRO A 76 -4.92 -4.02 16.64
CA PRO A 76 -4.15 -3.23 17.61
C PRO A 76 -2.78 -3.85 17.90
N ALA A 77 -1.79 -3.03 18.30
CA ALA A 77 -0.45 -3.52 18.62
C ALA A 77 -0.40 -4.58 19.75
N THR A 78 -1.47 -4.67 20.56
CA THR A 78 -1.64 -5.66 21.63
C THR A 78 -2.32 -6.95 21.17
N SER A 79 -2.64 -7.09 19.89
CA SER A 79 -3.39 -8.20 19.32
C SER A 79 -2.56 -9.03 18.35
N PHE A 80 -2.90 -10.30 18.23
CA PHE A 80 -2.41 -11.18 17.18
C PHE A 80 -3.39 -11.23 16.02
N THR A 81 -2.89 -11.26 14.79
CA THR A 81 -3.69 -11.35 13.57
C THR A 81 -3.82 -12.80 13.12
N CYS A 82 -5.04 -13.31 13.06
CA CYS A 82 -5.32 -14.66 12.57
C CYS A 82 -5.01 -14.77 11.07
N HIS A 83 -4.66 -15.97 10.62
CA HIS A 83 -4.30 -16.23 9.23
C HIS A 83 -5.52 -16.14 8.30
N ALA A 84 -6.64 -16.73 8.72
CA ALA A 84 -7.89 -16.75 7.98
C ALA A 84 -9.11 -16.84 8.91
N GLY A 85 -10.30 -16.62 8.32
CA GLY A 85 -11.58 -16.76 8.99
C GLY A 85 -12.25 -15.42 9.32
N ASN A 86 -13.28 -15.50 10.17
CA ASN A 86 -14.10 -14.34 10.53
C ASN A 86 -13.57 -13.60 11.76
N VAL A 87 -12.77 -14.27 12.58
CA VAL A 87 -11.99 -13.63 13.65
C VAL A 87 -10.66 -13.20 13.04
N LEU A 88 -10.48 -11.88 12.86
CA LEU A 88 -9.25 -11.32 12.32
C LEU A 88 -8.20 -11.09 13.41
N CYS A 89 -8.64 -10.73 14.62
CA CYS A 89 -7.78 -10.30 15.70
C CYS A 89 -8.16 -10.99 17.00
N VAL A 90 -7.15 -11.53 17.69
CA VAL A 90 -7.27 -12.08 19.05
C VAL A 90 -6.31 -11.35 19.98
N SER A 91 -6.47 -11.50 21.30
CA SER A 91 -5.52 -10.92 22.26
C SER A 91 -4.13 -11.54 22.05
N SER A 92 -3.04 -10.78 22.23
CA SER A 92 -1.71 -11.42 22.18
C SER A 92 -1.48 -12.42 23.32
N SER A 93 -2.26 -12.31 24.40
CA SER A 93 -2.21 -13.22 25.54
C SER A 93 -2.74 -14.62 25.25
N VAL A 94 -3.56 -14.76 24.21
CA VAL A 94 -4.18 -16.05 23.84
C VAL A 94 -3.47 -16.71 22.65
N ARG A 95 -2.29 -16.21 22.30
CA ARG A 95 -1.44 -16.87 21.31
C ARG A 95 -0.64 -17.97 21.99
N CYS A 96 -0.68 -19.18 21.45
CA CYS A 96 0.00 -20.36 21.98
C CYS A 96 -0.50 -20.73 23.39
N ASP A 97 -1.79 -20.58 23.65
CA ASP A 97 -2.42 -20.87 24.93
C ASP A 97 -3.24 -22.18 24.95
N CYS A 98 -3.07 -23.01 23.92
CA CYS A 98 -3.77 -24.27 23.67
C CYS A 98 -5.27 -24.12 23.33
N THR A 99 -5.78 -22.90 23.19
CA THR A 99 -7.15 -22.65 22.76
C THR A 99 -7.18 -22.06 21.36
N SER A 100 -8.10 -22.53 20.53
CA SER A 100 -8.28 -22.00 19.17
C SER A 100 -9.19 -20.79 19.25
N ASP A 101 -8.62 -19.61 19.49
CA ASP A 101 -9.35 -18.34 19.47
C ASP A 101 -9.43 -17.76 18.05
N CYS A 102 -8.45 -18.05 17.20
CA CYS A 102 -8.60 -17.88 15.77
C CYS A 102 -9.58 -18.92 15.21
N SER A 103 -10.44 -18.50 14.28
CA SER A 103 -11.43 -19.40 13.66
C SER A 103 -10.80 -20.56 12.89
N ASP A 104 -9.54 -20.40 12.48
CA ASP A 104 -8.74 -21.39 11.76
C ASP A 104 -7.66 -22.04 12.64
N GLY A 105 -7.61 -21.73 13.94
CA GLY A 105 -6.62 -22.22 14.90
C GLY A 105 -5.19 -21.74 14.64
N SER A 106 -5.02 -20.69 13.83
CA SER A 106 -3.70 -20.21 13.42
C SER A 106 -2.85 -19.65 14.57
N ASP A 107 -3.49 -19.23 15.66
CA ASP A 107 -2.93 -18.83 16.95
C ASP A 107 -2.20 -19.95 17.70
N GLU A 108 -2.47 -21.21 17.37
CA GLU A 108 -1.90 -22.40 18.00
C GLU A 108 -1.00 -23.20 17.04
N THR A 109 -0.28 -22.51 16.16
CA THR A 109 0.58 -23.17 15.15
C THR A 109 2.04 -22.75 15.24
N THR A 110 2.94 -23.71 15.00
CA THR A 110 4.37 -23.45 14.85
C THR A 110 4.66 -22.62 13.59
N GLY A 111 3.92 -22.86 12.52
CA GLY A 111 4.16 -22.25 11.21
C GLY A 111 3.67 -20.81 11.04
N TYR A 112 2.72 -20.36 11.87
CA TYR A 112 2.14 -19.02 11.75
C TYR A 112 2.23 -18.22 13.06
N ALA A 113 1.70 -18.75 14.17
CA ALA A 113 1.81 -18.09 15.47
C ALA A 113 3.22 -18.13 16.08
N GLY A 114 4.07 -19.04 15.61
CA GLY A 114 5.43 -19.24 16.13
C GLY A 114 5.46 -20.00 17.45
N CYS A 115 4.42 -20.81 17.72
CA CYS A 115 4.38 -21.66 18.92
C CYS A 115 5.51 -22.70 18.88
N THR A 116 6.02 -23.07 20.05
CA THR A 116 7.03 -24.14 20.13
C THR A 116 6.36 -25.51 20.03
N SER A 117 7.07 -26.51 19.50
CA SER A 117 6.59 -27.90 19.50
C SER A 117 6.34 -28.43 20.91
N GLN A 118 7.04 -27.90 21.90
CA GLN A 118 6.89 -28.23 23.32
C GLN A 118 5.58 -27.66 23.87
N ALA A 119 5.23 -26.42 23.52
CA ALA A 119 3.95 -25.82 23.88
C ALA A 119 2.77 -26.60 23.27
N LEU A 120 2.86 -26.99 22.00
CA LEU A 120 1.82 -27.80 21.36
C LEU A 120 1.71 -29.21 21.96
N ALA A 121 2.83 -29.87 22.25
CA ALA A 121 2.84 -31.17 22.91
C ALA A 121 2.27 -31.09 24.34
N ALA A 122 2.45 -29.96 25.04
CA ALA A 122 1.85 -29.74 26.34
C ALA A 122 0.32 -29.71 26.30
N CYS A 123 -0.27 -29.20 25.21
CA CYS A 123 -1.71 -29.18 25.01
C CYS A 123 -2.32 -30.60 24.93
N GLU A 124 -1.60 -31.57 24.35
CA GLU A 124 -2.06 -32.96 24.21
C GLU A 124 -2.04 -33.74 25.52
N THR A 125 -1.24 -33.31 26.50
CA THR A 125 -1.07 -34.02 27.79
C THR A 125 -2.06 -33.58 28.87
N GLY A 126 -2.96 -32.63 28.59
CA GLY A 126 -4.02 -32.23 29.52
C GLY A 126 -3.53 -31.52 30.78
N SER A 127 -2.40 -30.80 30.72
CA SER A 127 -1.89 -29.98 31.83
C SER A 127 -2.63 -28.63 31.97
N TYR A 128 -3.96 -28.65 31.81
CA TYR A 128 -4.85 -27.52 31.47
C TYR A 128 -4.93 -26.37 32.50
N GLU A 129 -4.07 -26.30 33.51
CA GLU A 129 -4.18 -25.28 34.57
C GLU A 129 -2.89 -24.50 34.90
N LYS A 130 -1.72 -24.77 34.30
CA LYS A 130 -0.47 -24.03 34.67
C LYS A 130 0.64 -23.86 33.61
N GLN A 131 0.35 -23.80 32.30
CA GLN A 131 1.42 -23.65 31.30
C GLN A 131 1.40 -22.36 30.45
N CYS A 132 0.68 -21.32 30.87
CA CYS A 132 0.70 -20.02 30.17
C CYS A 132 1.38 -18.87 30.94
N ASP A 133 2.04 -19.13 32.09
CA ASP A 133 2.87 -18.10 32.75
C ASP A 133 4.28 -17.96 32.12
N ASN A 134 4.70 -18.87 31.24
CA ASN A 134 6.10 -18.93 30.75
C ASN A 134 6.29 -19.03 29.22
N CYS A 135 5.26 -18.94 28.38
CA CYS A 135 5.45 -18.95 26.92
C CYS A 135 6.20 -17.70 26.41
N TYR A 136 6.16 -16.58 27.15
CA TYR A 136 6.84 -15.33 26.78
C TYR A 136 8.29 -15.21 27.32
N THR A 137 8.72 -16.10 28.20
CA THR A 137 10.01 -16.02 28.94
C THR A 137 11.02 -17.08 28.56
N ALA A 138 10.80 -17.87 27.50
CA ALA A 138 11.79 -18.84 27.01
C ALA A 138 12.96 -18.17 26.24
N GLY A 139 13.57 -17.15 26.85
CA GLY A 139 14.96 -16.80 26.66
C GLY A 139 15.82 -17.48 27.73
N VAL A 140 16.24 -18.72 27.46
CA VAL A 140 17.42 -19.40 28.06
C VAL A 140 17.38 -19.83 29.55
N ALA A 141 17.70 -21.13 29.76
CA ALA A 141 18.07 -21.87 30.99
C ALA A 141 16.96 -22.07 32.04
N LEU A 142 16.60 -23.28 32.51
CA LEU A 142 17.43 -24.42 32.91
C LEU A 142 16.72 -25.75 32.61
N ILE A 143 17.51 -26.72 32.16
CA ILE A 143 17.18 -28.14 32.25
C ILE A 143 17.46 -28.53 33.70
N GLU A 144 16.44 -28.84 34.49
CA GLU A 144 16.60 -29.84 35.55
C GLU A 144 15.59 -30.94 35.31
N GLN A 145 16.15 -32.07 34.88
CA GLN A 145 15.50 -33.37 34.87
C GLN A 145 15.16 -33.71 36.32
N SER A 146 13.89 -33.85 36.64
CA SER A 146 13.50 -34.74 37.73
C SER A 146 12.44 -35.69 37.20
N GLN A 147 12.97 -36.87 36.91
CA GLN A 147 12.35 -38.10 36.49
C GLN A 147 11.04 -38.41 37.25
N GLY A 148 10.11 -39.00 36.52
CA GLY A 148 8.95 -39.65 37.11
C GLY A 148 9.37 -40.80 38.03
N THR A 149 8.52 -41.05 39.02
CA THR A 149 8.43 -42.33 39.71
C THR A 149 7.01 -42.82 39.53
N GLU A 150 6.86 -43.79 38.64
CA GLU A 150 5.77 -44.76 38.67
C GLU A 150 6.02 -45.69 39.87
N ASP A 151 5.12 -45.69 40.85
CA ASP A 151 4.57 -46.87 41.56
C ASP A 151 3.52 -46.43 42.60
#